data_AF-A0A077M041-F1
#
_entry.id   AF-A0A077M041-F1
#
_cell.length_a   1.000
_cell.length_b   1.000
_cell.length_c   1.000
_cell.angle_alpha   90.00
_cell.angle_beta   90.00
_cell.angle_gamma   90.00
#
_symmetry.space_group_name_H-M   'P 1'
#
loop_
_entity.id
_entity.type
_entity.pdbx_description
1 polymer ?
#
loop_
_entity_poly.entity_id
_entity_poly.type
_entity_poly.pdbx_seq_one_letter_code
_entity_poly.pdbx_strand_id
1 'polypeptide(L)' 'MVAVKSGGRPAKHPRRRVVEAILYVNRTGRSWRQLPHDLPPWDTVYWYIQRWAADGTTDRIHDALRDAGPRCRRA' A
#
# COMPACT_ATOMS: atom_id res chain seq x y z
N MET A 1 -7.08 7.01 -17.56
CA MET A 1 -6.93 5.54 -17.57
C MET A 1 -5.46 5.22 -17.84
N VAL A 2 -4.70 4.78 -16.84
CA VAL A 2 -3.29 4.41 -17.05
C VAL A 2 -3.25 3.05 -17.73
N ALA A 3 -2.68 2.99 -18.94
CA ALA A 3 -2.46 1.74 -19.66
C ALA A 3 -1.52 0.83 -18.86
N VAL A 4 -2.05 -0.28 -18.36
CA VAL A 4 -1.23 -1.33 -17.72
C VAL A 4 -0.41 -1.99 -18.83
N LYS A 5 0.91 -1.81 -18.82
CA LYS A 5 1.79 -2.54 -19.75
C LYS A 5 1.65 -4.04 -19.47
N SER A 6 1.09 -4.77 -20.43
CA SER A 6 0.99 -6.24 -20.42
C SER A 6 2.36 -6.83 -20.72
N GLY A 7 3.14 -7.13 -19.68
CA GLY A 7 4.47 -7.71 -19.86
C GLY A 7 5.33 -7.64 -18.61
N GLY A 8 5.02 -8.49 -17.63
CA GLY A 8 5.84 -8.66 -16.42
C GLY A 8 5.37 -9.89 -15.64
N ARG A 9 6.25 -10.46 -14.80
CA ARG A 9 5.88 -11.56 -13.89
C ARG A 9 4.61 -11.16 -13.14
N PRO A 10 3.54 -11.99 -13.16
CA PRO A 10 2.30 -11.64 -12.49
C PRO A 10 2.62 -11.36 -11.02
N ALA A 11 2.06 -10.28 -10.49
CA ALA A 11 2.23 -9.94 -9.09
C ALA A 11 1.71 -11.10 -8.25
N LYS A 12 2.62 -11.82 -7.57
CA LYS A 12 2.29 -12.99 -6.72
C LYS A 12 1.28 -12.63 -5.62
N HIS A 13 1.30 -11.37 -5.19
CA HIS A 13 0.41 -10.84 -4.18
C HIS A 13 -0.53 -9.80 -4.79
N PRO A 14 -1.84 -9.85 -4.48
CA PRO A 14 -2.77 -8.81 -4.91
C PRO A 14 -2.38 -7.47 -4.26
N ARG A 15 -2.54 -6.36 -4.99
CA ARG A 15 -2.17 -5.01 -4.52
C ARG A 15 -2.82 -4.63 -3.18
N ARG A 16 -4.03 -5.13 -2.89
CA ARG A 16 -4.70 -4.94 -1.60
C ARG A 16 -3.88 -5.48 -0.42
N ARG A 17 -3.29 -6.66 -0.55
CA ARG A 17 -2.46 -7.28 0.51
C ARG A 17 -1.20 -6.46 0.79
N VAL A 18 -0.64 -5.82 -0.23
CA VAL A 18 0.49 -4.90 -0.07
C VAL A 18 0.07 -3.68 0.75
N VAL A 19 -1.06 -3.06 0.39
CA VAL A 19 -1.62 -1.91 1.15
C VAL A 19 -1.97 -2.30 2.58
N GLU A 20 -2.56 -3.48 2.81
CA GLU A 20 -2.82 -4.01 4.16
C GLU A 20 -1.53 -4.12 4.99
N ALA A 21 -0.44 -4.62 4.40
CA ALA A 21 0.85 -4.71 5.08
C ALA A 21 1.43 -3.33 5.42
N ILE A 22 1.30 -2.36 4.51
CA ILE A 22 1.72 -0.97 4.75
C ILE A 22 0.92 -0.37 5.90
N LEU A 23 -0.41 -0.53 5.88
CA LEU A 23 -1.29 -0.05 6.94
C LEU A 23 -1.01 -0.73 8.28
N TYR A 24 -0.70 -2.02 8.29
CA TYR A 24 -0.31 -2.75 9.50
C TYR A 24 0.93 -2.15 10.15
N VAL A 25 1.98 -1.89 9.36
CA VAL A 25 3.22 -1.29 9.85
C VAL A 25 2.96 0.12 10.38
N ASN A 26 2.21 0.95 9.64
CA ASN A 26 1.87 2.32 10.06
C ASN A 26 1.00 2.34 11.34
N ARG A 27 0.06 1.40 11.47
CA ARG A 27 -0.86 1.30 12.63
C ARG A 27 -0.16 0.79 13.88
N THR A 28 0.74 -0.19 13.72
CA THR A 28 1.36 -0.93 14.84
C THR A 28 2.74 -0.37 15.22
N GLY A 29 3.39 0.40 14.33
CA GLY A 29 4.73 0.93 14.53
C GLY A 29 5.84 -0.12 14.58
N ARG A 30 5.56 -1.36 14.13
CA ARG A 30 6.53 -2.46 14.15
C ARG A 30 7.52 -2.33 13.01
N SER A 31 8.74 -2.84 13.22
CA SER A 31 9.75 -2.92 12.15
C SER A 31 9.23 -3.79 11.00
N TRP A 32 9.60 -3.43 9.77
CA TRP A 32 9.32 -4.22 8.55
C TRP A 32 9.69 -5.70 8.70
N ARG A 33 10.75 -6.02 9.45
CA ARG A 33 11.22 -7.39 9.67
C ARG A 33 10.32 -8.22 10.60
N GLN A 34 9.42 -7.57 11.34
CA GLN A 34 8.46 -8.21 12.25
C GLN A 34 7.09 -8.39 11.60
N LEU A 35 6.99 -8.25 10.28
CA LEU A 35 5.73 -8.44 9.58
C LEU A 35 5.25 -9.90 9.71
N PRO A 36 3.98 -10.13 10.08
CA PRO A 36 3.39 -11.47 10.11
C PRO A 36 3.51 -12.20 8.77
N HIS A 37 3.66 -13.53 8.82
CA HIS A 37 3.83 -14.36 7.61
C HIS A 37 2.56 -14.44 6.74
N ASP A 38 1.40 -14.07 7.29
CA ASP A 38 0.14 -13.99 6.55
C ASP A 38 0.10 -12.85 5.52
N LEU A 39 1.02 -11.89 5.66
CA LEU A 39 1.18 -10.76 4.75
C LEU A 39 2.31 -11.02 3.74
N PRO A 40 2.32 -10.31 2.60
CA PRO A 40 3.41 -10.41 1.64
C PRO A 40 4.76 -10.15 2.33
N PRO A 41 5.85 -10.81 1.90
CA PRO A 41 7.17 -10.59 2.47
C PRO A 41 7.52 -9.10 2.50
N TRP A 42 8.13 -8.66 3.60
CA TRP A 42 8.43 -7.25 3.84
C TRP A 42 9.26 -6.62 2.71
N ASP A 43 10.14 -7.39 2.07
CA ASP A 43 10.97 -6.94 0.95
C ASP A 43 10.13 -6.54 -0.28
N THR A 44 9.08 -7.33 -0.57
CA THR A 44 8.11 -7.02 -1.64
C THR A 44 7.33 -5.76 -1.30
N VAL A 45 6.86 -5.63 -0.05
CA VAL A 45 6.10 -4.46 0.39
C VAL A 45 6.96 -3.19 0.34
N TYR A 46 8.22 -3.30 0.78
CA TYR A 46 9.18 -2.22 0.75
C TYR A 46 9.47 -1.77 -0.70
N TRP A 47 9.68 -2.71 -1.63
CA TRP A 47 9.84 -2.40 -3.05
C TRP A 47 8.64 -1.62 -3.62
N TYR A 48 7.41 -2.00 -3.24
CA TYR A 48 6.20 -1.27 -3.64
C TYR A 48 6.16 0.15 -3.07
N ILE A 49 6.48 0.34 -1.79
CA ILE A 49 6.55 1.68 -1.18
C ILE A 49 7.57 2.55 -1.92
N GLN A 50 8.79 2.05 -2.15
CA GLN A 50 9.84 2.82 -2.82
C GLN A 50 9.39 3.22 -4.24
N ARG A 51 8.77 2.30 -4.97
CA ARG A 51 8.25 2.56 -6.31
C ARG A 51 7.11 3.59 -6.31
N TRP A 52 6.20 3.52 -5.35
CA TRP A 52 5.08 4.45 -5.26
C TRP A 52 5.48 5.82 -4.72
N ALA A 53 6.50 5.90 -3.86
CA ALA A 53 7.10 7.15 -3.44
C ALA A 53 7.73 7.88 -4.63
N ALA A 54 8.48 7.17 -5.47
CA ALA A 54 9.07 7.76 -6.68
C ALA A 54 8.02 8.25 -7.70
N ASP A 55 6.85 7.61 -7.74
CA ASP A 55 5.73 7.94 -8.65
C ASP A 55 4.75 8.96 -8.03
N GLY A 56 4.95 9.36 -6.76
CA GLY A 56 4.02 10.20 -6.00
C GLY A 56 2.66 9.54 -5.71
N THR A 57 2.52 8.24 -5.96
CA THR A 57 1.28 7.49 -5.73
C THR A 57 0.98 7.37 -4.24
N THR A 58 1.99 7.25 -3.39
CA THR A 58 1.82 7.22 -1.93
C THR A 58 1.17 8.50 -1.42
N ASP A 59 1.63 9.66 -1.91
CA ASP A 59 1.09 10.97 -1.51
C ASP A 59 -0.35 11.13 -1.98
N ARG A 60 -0.67 10.76 -3.23
CA ARG A 60 -2.05 10.78 -3.73
C ARG A 60 -2.99 9.92 -2.89
N ILE A 61 -2.54 8.74 -2.45
CA ILE A 61 -3.35 7.86 -1.59
C ILE A 61 -3.54 8.51 -0.21
N HIS A 62 -2.48 9.08 0.35
CA HIS A 62 -2.52 9.74 1.65
C HIS A 62 -3.44 10.96 1.63
N ASP A 63 -3.34 11.81 0.61
CA ASP A 63 -4.18 12.98 0.40
C ASP A 63 -5.64 12.56 0.18
N ALA A 64 -5.89 11.55 -0.65
CA ALA A 64 -7.24 11.03 -0.85
C ALA A 64 -7.88 10.49 0.44
N LEU A 65 -7.09 9.87 1.33
CA LEU A 65 -7.57 9.41 2.64
C LEU A 65 -7.81 10.56 3.61
N ARG A 66 -7.02 11.63 3.52
CA ARG A 66 -7.15 12.84 4.35
C ARG A 66 -8.37 13.68 3.94
N ASP A 67 -8.58 13.85 2.64
CA ASP A 67 -9.72 14.55 2.06
C ASP A 67 -11.02 13.75 2.22
N ALA A 68 -10.92 12.43 2.15
CA ALA A 68 -12.02 11.53 2.53
C ALA A 68 -12.22 11.43 4.05
N GLY A 69 -11.62 12.36 4.83
CA GLY A 69 -11.78 12.54 6.26
C GLY A 69 -13.23 12.32 6.71
N PRO A 70 -13.43 11.85 7.95
CA PRO A 70 -14.63 11.12 8.36
C PRO A 70 -15.85 11.82 7.81
N ARG A 71 -16.47 11.21 6.78
CA ARG A 71 -17.79 11.63 6.33
C ARG A 71 -18.63 11.54 7.58
N CYS A 72 -18.99 12.70 8.13
CA CYS A 72 -19.94 12.80 9.21
C CYS A 72 -21.17 12.06 8.67
N ARG A 73 -21.37 10.82 9.12
CA ARG A 73 -22.49 9.97 8.69
C ARG A 73 -23.71 10.57 9.37
N ARG A 74 -24.18 11.69 8.84
CA ARG A 74 -25.44 12.33 9.23
C ARG A 74 -26.53 11.65 8.41
N ALA A 75 -27.08 10.59 9.00
CA ALA A 75 -28.47 10.16 8.83
C ALA A 75 -28.80 9.33 10.07
#